data_AF-A0A562DJB8-F1
#
_entry.id   AF-A0A562DJB8-F1
#
_cell.length_a   1.000
_cell.length_b   1.000
_cell.length_c   1.000
_cell.angle_alpha   90.00
_cell.angle_beta   90.00
_cell.angle_gamma   90.00
#
_symmetry.space_group_name_H-M   'P 1'
#
loop_
_entity.id
_entity.type
_entity.pdbx_description
1 polymer ?
#
loop_
_entity_poly.entity_id
_entity_poly.type
_entity_poly.pdbx_seq_one_letter_code
_entity_poly.pdbx_strand_id
1 'polypeptide(L)'
;MAHAGVQRLASVDALRGLTVAAMLLVNNPGDWGHVYAPLLHADWQGCTPTDLVFPFFLAIVGVSIALGVVPRAEAGGDRAVLMRAVAVRALRILGLGLLLHLLAWWWL
;
A
#
# COMPACT_ATOMS: atom_id res chain seq x y z
N MET A 1 -8.04 -24.62 25.16
CA MET A 1 -8.03 -24.71 23.68
C MET A 1 -7.46 -23.40 23.16
N ALA A 2 -6.22 -23.40 22.67
CA ALA A 2 -5.55 -22.18 22.23
C ALA A 2 -6.20 -21.71 20.92
N HIS A 3 -6.78 -20.51 20.92
CA HIS A 3 -7.11 -19.81 19.68
C HIS A 3 -5.77 -19.50 18.99
N ALA A 4 -5.43 -20.24 17.94
CA ALA A 4 -4.33 -19.87 17.05
C ALA A 4 -4.73 -18.57 16.34
N GLY A 5 -4.45 -17.44 16.99
CA GLY A 5 -4.67 -16.11 16.44
C GLY A 5 -3.80 -15.94 15.19
N VAL A 6 -4.33 -15.28 14.16
CA VAL A 6 -3.59 -14.99 12.93
C VAL A 6 -2.28 -14.29 13.29
N GLN A 7 -1.16 -14.97 13.06
CA GLN A 7 0.16 -14.45 13.38
C GLN A 7 0.48 -13.29 12.45
N ARG A 8 0.67 -12.09 13.01
CA ARG A 8 1.04 -10.91 12.24
C ARG A 8 2.53 -10.97 11.90
N LEU A 9 2.86 -10.86 10.62
CA LEU A 9 4.25 -10.81 10.16
C LEU A 9 4.77 -9.37 10.17
N ALA A 10 5.60 -9.03 11.15
CA ALA A 10 6.18 -7.70 11.27
C ALA A 10 7.06 -7.31 10.07
N SER A 11 7.75 -8.27 9.44
CA SER A 11 8.55 -8.05 8.23
C SER A 11 7.71 -7.58 7.04
N VAL A 12 6.52 -8.17 6.86
CA VAL A 12 5.57 -7.79 5.80
C VAL A 12 5.02 -6.40 6.04
N ASP A 13 4.65 -6.09 7.29
CA ASP A 13 4.17 -4.76 7.66
C ASP A 13 5.26 -3.69 7.45
N ALA A 14 6.51 -3.98 7.82
CA ALA A 14 7.65 -3.08 7.63
C ALA A 14 7.94 -2.83 6.14
N LEU A 15 7.98 -3.89 5.32
CA LEU A 15 8.22 -3.76 3.88
C LEU A 15 7.11 -2.99 3.16
N ARG A 16 5.84 -3.20 3.57
CA ARG A 16 4.70 -2.40 3.07
C ARG A 16 4.84 -0.93 3.44
N GLY A 17 5.24 -0.64 4.68
CA GLY A 17 5.49 0.74 5.12
C GLY A 17 6.62 1.40 4.33
N LEU A 18 7.73 0.68 4.14
CA LEU A 18 8.89 1.16 3.39
C LEU A 18 8.54 1.47 1.93
N THR A 19 7.77 0.60 1.26
CA THR A 19 7.35 0.82 -0.13
C THR A 19 6.44 2.05 -0.26
N VAL A 20 5.52 2.29 0.67
CA VAL A 20 4.70 3.51 0.68
C VAL A 20 5.56 4.75 0.95
N ALA A 21 6.50 4.68 1.89
CA ALA A 21 7.41 5.80 2.16
C ALA A 21 8.30 6.13 0.95
N ALA A 22 8.83 5.11 0.27
CA ALA A 22 9.58 5.28 -0.98
C ALA A 22 8.71 5.91 -2.08
N MET A 23 7.45 5.46 -2.21
CA MET A 23 6.52 6.03 -3.18
C MET A 23 6.24 7.52 -2.94
N LEU A 24 6.07 7.93 -1.67
CA LEU A 24 5.93 9.34 -1.33
C LEU A 24 7.20 10.14 -1.63
N LEU A 25 8.38 9.59 -1.31
CA LEU A 25 9.67 10.24 -1.54
C LEU A 25 9.92 10.53 -3.03
N VAL A 26 9.63 9.56 -3.92
CA VAL A 26 9.89 9.72 -5.36
C VAL A 26 8.82 10.59 -6.06
N ASN A 27 7.60 10.65 -5.54
CA ASN A 27 6.52 11.46 -6.13
C ASN A 27 6.54 12.92 -5.69
N ASN A 28 7.20 13.23 -4.57
CA ASN A 28 7.26 14.59 -4.04
C ASN A 28 8.68 14.98 -3.64
N PRO A 29 9.57 15.23 -4.62
CA PRO A 29 10.95 15.62 -4.35
C PRO A 29 11.10 17.05 -3.78
N GLY A 30 10.00 17.80 -3.64
CA GLY A 30 9.99 19.18 -3.18
C GLY A 30 10.37 20.15 -4.30
N ASP A 31 11.63 20.12 -4.75
CA ASP A 31 12.12 20.92 -5.87
C ASP A 31 12.54 20.02 -7.05
N TRP A 32 11.82 20.14 -8.16
CA TRP A 32 12.10 19.42 -9.40
C TRP A 32 13.40 19.88 -10.08
N GLY A 33 13.97 21.03 -9.69
CA GLY A 33 15.26 21.53 -10.16
C GLY A 33 16.48 20.89 -9.48
N HIS A 34 16.31 20.28 -8.30
CA HIS A 34 17.40 19.69 -7.49
C HIS A 34 17.07 18.27 -7.02
N VAL A 35 16.65 17.40 -7.94
CA VAL A 35 16.37 16.00 -7.63
C VAL A 35 17.66 15.17 -7.66
N TYR A 36 17.90 14.35 -6.63
CA TYR A 36 19.00 13.40 -6.65
C TYR A 36 18.85 12.40 -7.79
N ALA A 37 19.92 12.15 -8.55
CA ALA A 37 19.89 11.25 -9.71
C ALA A 37 19.23 9.86 -9.46
N PRO A 38 19.40 9.19 -8.30
CA PRO A 38 18.74 7.91 -8.03
C PRO A 38 17.23 8.01 -7.77
N LEU A 39 16.69 9.21 -7.58
CA LEU A 39 15.26 9.50 -7.36
C LEU A 39 14.55 9.91 -8.67
N LEU A 40 15.27 9.98 -9.78
CA LEU A 40 14.71 10.19 -11.10
C LEU A 40 14.45 8.85 -11.78
N HIS A 41 13.43 8.83 -12.64
CA HIS A 41 13.12 7.65 -13.46
C HIS A 41 14.12 7.55 -14.61
N ALA A 42 14.38 6.33 -15.09
CA ALA A 42 15.13 6.15 -16.32
C ALA A 42 14.33 6.69 -17.53
N ASP A 43 14.97 7.39 -18.45
CA ASP A 43 14.29 7.94 -19.64
C ASP A 43 13.73 6.85 -20.57
N TRP A 44 14.46 5.73 -20.71
CA TRP A 44 14.05 4.60 -21.57
C TRP A 44 14.86 3.34 -21.28
N GLN A 45 16.19 3.46 -21.32
CA GLN A 45 17.13 2.35 -21.13
C GLN A 45 17.75 2.47 -19.75
N GLY A 46 17.33 1.64 -18.81
CA GLY A 46 17.87 1.67 -17.47
C GLY A 46 16.94 1.05 -16.46
N CYS A 47 17.43 0.93 -15.24
CA CYS A 47 16.65 0.58 -14.07
C CYS A 47 17.19 1.44 -12.94
N THR A 48 16.41 2.44 -12.53
CA THR A 48 16.71 3.23 -11.35
C THR A 48 16.01 2.62 -10.14
N PRO A 49 16.47 2.92 -8.92
CA PRO A 49 15.78 2.50 -7.71
C PRO A 49 14.30 2.95 -7.66
N THR A 50 13.95 4.06 -8.32
CA THR A 50 12.57 4.55 -8.37
C THR A 50 11.64 3.67 -9.18
N ASP A 51 12.13 3.11 -10.29
CA ASP A 51 11.37 2.23 -11.18
C ASP A 51 10.97 0.93 -10.47
N LEU A 52 11.72 0.52 -9.44
CA LEU A 52 11.47 -0.69 -8.66
C LEU A 52 10.41 -0.51 -7.57
N VAL A 53 10.10 0.73 -7.15
CA VAL A 53 9.13 1.00 -6.07
C VAL A 53 7.77 0.40 -6.38
N PHE A 54 7.28 0.57 -7.62
CA PHE A 54 5.99 0.06 -8.04
C PHE A 54 5.92 -1.48 -8.11
N PRO A 55 6.88 -2.19 -8.75
CA PRO A 55 6.98 -3.65 -8.67
C PRO A 55 7.02 -4.20 -7.24
N PHE A 56 7.82 -3.59 -6.35
CA PHE A 56 7.87 -4.00 -4.94
C PHE A 56 6.52 -3.79 -4.23
N PHE A 57 5.83 -2.69 -4.53
CA PHE A 57 4.50 -2.42 -4.00
C PHE A 57 3.49 -3.50 -4.43
N LEU A 58 3.44 -3.87 -5.71
CA LEU A 58 2.54 -4.93 -6.19
C LEU A 58 2.86 -6.28 -5.54
N ALA A 59 4.14 -6.62 -5.43
CA ALA A 59 4.58 -7.85 -4.79
C ALA A 59 4.13 -7.92 -3.32
N ILE A 60 4.38 -6.87 -2.54
CA ILE A 60 4.04 -6.87 -1.10
C ILE A 60 2.53 -6.84 -0.86
N VAL A 61 1.75 -6.17 -1.72
CA VAL A 61 0.28 -6.20 -1.68
C VAL A 61 -0.23 -7.61 -1.96
N GLY A 62 0.29 -8.28 -3.00
CA GLY A 62 -0.06 -9.66 -3.33
C GLY A 62 0.23 -10.63 -2.16
N VAL A 63 1.43 -10.56 -1.60
CA VAL A 63 1.83 -11.36 -0.43
C VAL A 63 0.96 -11.05 0.78
N SER A 64 0.62 -9.78 1.02
CA SER A 64 -0.24 -9.36 2.12
C SER A 64 -1.66 -9.94 2.02
N ILE A 65 -2.22 -10.01 0.81
CA ILE A 65 -3.53 -10.62 0.56
C ILE A 65 -3.44 -12.14 0.74
N ALA A 66 -2.41 -12.78 0.16
CA ALA A 66 -2.21 -14.21 0.28
C ALA A 66 -2.07 -14.66 1.74
N LEU A 67 -1.32 -13.94 2.57
CA LEU A 67 -1.13 -14.29 3.98
C LEU A 67 -2.29 -13.86 4.88
N GLY A 68 -3.00 -12.78 4.55
CA GLY A 68 -4.02 -12.19 5.41
C GLY A 68 -5.45 -12.64 5.14
N VAL A 69 -5.78 -12.95 3.88
CA VAL A 69 -7.14 -13.18 3.37
C VAL A 69 -7.37 -14.64 3.00
N VAL A 70 -6.42 -15.29 2.31
CA VAL A 70 -6.60 -16.67 1.80
C VAL A 70 -6.83 -17.68 2.94
N PRO A 71 -6.01 -17.72 4.02
CA PRO A 71 -6.23 -18.67 5.11
C PRO A 71 -7.59 -18.49 5.80
N ARG A 72 -8.10 -17.26 5.88
CA ARG A 72 -9.41 -16.95 6.46
C ARG A 72 -10.57 -17.40 5.57
N ALA A 73 -10.38 -17.32 4.25
CA ALA A 73 -11.36 -17.80 3.28
C ALA A 73 -11.41 -19.34 3.25
N GLU A 74 -10.25 -20.01 3.35
CA GLU A 74 -10.16 -21.48 3.35
C GLU A 74 -10.58 -22.13 4.67
N ALA A 75 -10.43 -21.43 5.80
CA ALA A 75 -10.84 -21.92 7.13
C ALA A 75 -12.38 -21.99 7.34
N GLY A 76 -13.18 -21.89 6.28
CA GLY A 76 -14.65 -21.94 6.36
C GLY A 76 -15.29 -20.70 6.99
N GLY A 77 -14.56 -19.58 7.07
CA GLY A 77 -15.09 -18.31 7.56
C GLY A 77 -16.20 -17.77 6.65
N ASP A 78 -17.21 -17.14 7.23
CA ASP A 78 -18.29 -16.52 6.47
C ASP A 78 -17.74 -15.48 5.48
N ARG A 79 -17.83 -15.81 4.19
CA ARG A 79 -17.35 -14.97 3.09
C ARG A 79 -18.00 -13.59 3.10
N ALA A 80 -19.25 -13.48 3.55
CA ALA A 80 -19.94 -12.21 3.67
C ALA A 80 -19.30 -11.31 4.73
N VAL A 81 -18.89 -11.88 5.86
CA VAL A 81 -18.19 -11.15 6.93
C VAL A 81 -16.82 -10.65 6.45
N LEU A 82 -16.07 -11.50 5.73
CA LEU A 82 -14.79 -11.12 5.15
C LEU A 82 -14.94 -10.00 4.10
N MET A 83 -15.90 -10.13 3.18
CA MET A 83 -16.19 -9.11 2.17
C MET A 83 -16.65 -7.80 2.79
N ARG A 84 -17.50 -7.85 3.82
CA ARG A 84 -17.92 -6.66 4.57
C ARG A 84 -16.72 -5.97 5.22
N ALA A 85 -15.79 -6.72 5.81
CA ALA A 85 -14.58 -6.14 6.40
C ALA A 85 -13.69 -5.44 5.36
N VAL A 86 -13.52 -6.05 4.18
CA VAL A 86 -12.78 -5.44 3.06
C VAL A 86 -13.49 -4.20 2.54
N ALA A 87 -14.81 -4.27 2.32
CA ALA A 87 -15.61 -3.15 1.83
C ALA A 87 -15.59 -1.95 2.79
N VAL A 88 -15.73 -2.19 4.10
CA VAL A 88 -15.65 -1.12 5.11
C VAL A 88 -14.27 -0.47 5.11
N ARG A 89 -13.18 -1.22 4.92
CA ARG A 89 -11.83 -0.65 4.81
C ARG A 89 -11.69 0.20 3.55
N ALA A 90 -12.13 -0.31 2.41
CA ALA A 90 -12.09 0.43 1.14
C ALA A 90 -12.90 1.73 1.23
N LEU A 91 -14.11 1.67 1.77
CA LEU A 91 -15.00 2.82 1.90
C LEU A 91 -14.45 3.88 2.87
N ARG A 92 -13.78 3.47 3.94
CA ARG A 92 -13.06 4.40 4.84
C ARG A 92 -11.91 5.12 4.12
N ILE A 93 -11.11 4.40 3.33
CA ILE A 93 -9.99 4.99 2.57
C ILE A 93 -10.53 5.97 1.52
N LEU A 94 -11.56 5.57 0.78
CA LEU A 94 -12.23 6.45 -0.20
C LEU A 94 -12.85 7.67 0.46
N GLY A 95 -13.55 7.49 1.58
CA GLY A 95 -14.15 8.58 2.35
C GLY A 95 -13.12 9.57 2.88
N LEU A 96 -11.99 9.07 3.40
CA LEU A 96 -10.86 9.91 3.81
C LEU A 96 -10.27 10.69 2.62
N GLY A 97 -10.08 10.04 1.47
CA GLY A 97 -9.59 10.69 0.26
C GLY A 97 -10.54 11.78 -0.25
N LEU A 98 -11.84 11.50 -0.30
CA LEU A 98 -12.88 12.46 -0.69
C LEU A 98 -12.94 13.64 0.28
N LEU A 99 -12.86 13.38 1.59
CA LEU A 99 -12.86 14.42 2.60
C LEU A 99 -11.63 15.34 2.47
N LEU A 100 -10.43 14.77 2.28
CA LEU A 100 -9.22 15.55 2.02
C LEU A 100 -9.35 16.38 0.74
N HIS A 101 -9.94 15.82 -0.32
CA HIS A 101 -10.18 16.54 -1.57
C HIS A 101 -11.17 17.70 -1.41
N LEU A 102 -12.29 17.50 -0.70
CA LEU A 102 -13.27 18.54 -0.41
C LEU A 102 -12.68 19.66 0.47
N LEU A 103 -11.89 19.30 1.48
CA LEU A 103 -11.19 20.28 2.31
C LEU A 103 -10.18 21.09 1.49
N ALA A 104 -9.41 20.42 0.61
CA ALA A 104 -8.48 21.11 -0.26
C ALA A 104 -9.22 22.08 -1.21
N TRP A 105 -10.35 21.67 -1.80
CA TRP A 105 -11.16 22.54 -2.66
C TRP A 105 -11.86 23.68 -1.90
N TRP A 106 -12.22 23.47 -0.63
CA TRP A 106 -12.81 24.55 0.18
C TRP A 106 -11.76 25.59 0.60
N TRP A 107 -10.50 25.18 0.73
CA TRP A 107 -9.41 26.02 1.23
C TRP A 107 -8.56 26.70 0.14
N LEU A 108 -8.51 26.14 -1.08
CA LEU A 108 -7.89 26.74 -2.27
C LEU A 108 -8.94 27.41 -3.17
#